data_AF-A0A160FTZ1-F1
#
_entry.id   AF-A0A160FTZ1-F1
#
_cell.length_a   1.000
_cell.length_b   1.000
_cell.length_c   1.000
_cell.angle_alpha   90.00
_cell.angle_beta   90.00
_cell.angle_gamma   90.00
#
_symmetry.space_group_name_H-M   'P 1'
#
loop_
_entity.id
_entity.type
_entity.pdbx_description
1 polymer ?
#
loop_
_entity_poly.entity_id
_entity_poly.type
_entity_poly.pdbx_seq_one_letter_code
_entity_poly.pdbx_strand_id
1 'polypeptide(L)' 'MTLPELAQRLNVSWTYVRKLVSQGDIRASAAPNGEPLFDDTEAEAYVSAAKKRQARAMEEYMEVSQKQRR' A
#
# COMPACT_ATOMS: atom_id res chain seq x y z
N MET A 1 11.70 8.45 -0.12
CA MET A 1 10.97 7.83 1.01
C MET A 1 11.57 6.49 1.42
N THR A 2 11.67 6.23 2.73
CA THR A 2 12.15 4.95 3.28
C THR A 2 11.02 3.94 3.51
N LEU A 3 11.37 2.66 3.69
CA LEU A 3 10.43 1.60 4.05
C LEU A 3 9.58 1.89 5.30
N PRO A 4 10.15 2.36 6.43
CA PRO A 4 9.35 2.69 7.61
C PRO A 4 8.39 3.87 7.39
N GLU A 5 8.75 4.85 6.56
CA GLU A 5 7.88 5.97 6.21
C GLU A 5 6.72 5.54 5.32
N LEU A 6 7.00 4.73 4.28
CA LEU A 6 5.95 4.22 3.39
C LEU A 6 4.93 3.36 4.15
N ALA A 7 5.42 2.52 5.05
CA ALA A 7 4.55 1.69 5.87
C ALA A 7 3.64 2.50 6.80
N GLN A 8 4.14 3.60 7.38
CA GLN A 8 3.31 4.53 8.14
C GLN A 8 2.23 5.19 7.28
N ARG A 9 2.56 5.64 6.06
CA ARG A 9 1.58 6.26 5.15
C ARG A 9 0.49 5.29 4.70
N LEU A 10 0.83 4.02 4.55
CA LEU A 10 -0.09 2.93 4.23
C LEU A 10 -0.83 2.38 5.46
N ASN A 11 -0.42 2.74 6.68
CA ASN A 11 -0.89 2.17 7.94
C ASN A 11 -0.77 0.64 7.98
N VAL A 12 0.38 0.10 7.55
CA VAL A 12 0.69 -1.34 7.50
C VAL A 12 2.04 -1.63 8.16
N SER A 13 2.35 -2.91 8.37
CA SER A 13 3.66 -3.30 8.90
C SER A 13 4.78 -3.17 7.86
N TRP A 14 6.00 -2.94 8.35
CA TRP A 14 7.20 -2.84 7.51
C TRP A 14 7.47 -4.15 6.75
N THR A 15 7.22 -5.28 7.38
CA THR A 15 7.30 -6.61 6.76
C THR A 15 6.32 -6.77 5.60
N TYR A 16 5.14 -6.19 5.69
CA TYR A 16 4.18 -6.21 4.59
C TYR A 16 4.69 -5.40 3.38
N VAL A 17 5.21 -4.19 3.61
CA VAL A 17 5.81 -3.38 2.54
C VAL A 17 7.00 -4.10 1.90
N ARG A 18 7.86 -4.75 2.70
CA ARG A 18 8.98 -5.54 2.18
C ARG A 18 8.51 -6.70 1.29
N LYS A 19 7.40 -7.34 1.65
CA LYS A 19 6.79 -8.39 0.82
C LYS A 19 6.30 -7.83 -0.52
N LEU A 20 5.65 -6.68 -0.54
CA LEU A 20 5.18 -6.04 -1.78
C LEU A 20 6.35 -5.71 -2.73
N VAL A 21 7.47 -5.23 -2.19
CA VAL A 21 8.69 -5.02 -2.99
C VAL A 21 9.21 -6.34 -3.55
N SER A 22 9.26 -7.39 -2.72
CA SER A 22 9.71 -8.71 -3.16
C SER A 22 8.80 -9.36 -4.21
N GLN A 23 7.51 -9.02 -4.22
CA GLN A 23 6.54 -9.51 -5.20
C GLN A 23 6.54 -8.66 -6.50
N GLY A 24 7.23 -7.51 -6.50
CA GLY A 24 7.26 -6.58 -7.63
C GLY A 24 6.02 -5.68 -7.73
N ASP A 25 5.16 -5.67 -6.70
CA ASP A 25 3.95 -4.85 -6.64
C ASP A 25 4.28 -3.36 -6.43
N ILE A 26 5.42 -3.07 -5.81
CA ILE A 26 5.94 -1.71 -5.61
C ILE A 26 7.39 -1.67 -6.08
N ARG A 27 7.71 -0.69 -6.91
CA ARG A 27 9.09 -0.44 -7.32
C ARG A 27 9.84 0.25 -6.18
N ALA A 28 11.01 -0.29 -5.87
CA ALA A 28 11.95 0.32 -4.97
C ALA A 28 13.34 0.25 -5.60
N SER A 29 14.13 1.29 -5.41
CA SER A 29 15.56 1.28 -5.69
C SER A 29 16.30 0.76 -4.47
N ALA A 30 17.51 0.22 -4.66
CA ALA A 30 18.39 -0.11 -3.54
C ALA A 30 19.14 1.15 -3.09
N ALA A 31 19.01 1.53 -1.83
CA ALA A 31 19.88 2.51 -1.21
C ALA A 31 21.31 1.95 -1.08
N PRO A 32 22.34 2.80 -0.85
CA PRO A 32 23.72 2.36 -0.69
C PRO A 32 23.95 1.34 0.44
N ASN A 33 23.05 1.32 1.44
CA ASN A 33 23.05 0.36 2.55
C ASN A 33 22.28 -0.94 2.22
N GLY A 34 21.77 -1.10 1.00
CA GLY A 34 20.98 -2.25 0.57
C GLY A 34 19.50 -2.21 0.97
N GLU A 35 19.04 -1.14 1.62
CA GLU A 35 17.63 -1.01 1.99
C GLU A 35 16.76 -0.51 0.84
N PRO A 36 15.46 -0.87 0.80
CA PRO A 36 14.53 -0.36 -0.20
C PRO A 36 14.30 1.15 -0.03
N LEU A 37 14.55 1.90 -1.09
CA LEU A 37 14.29 3.33 -1.20
C LEU A 37 13.23 3.55 -2.27
N PHE A 38 12.19 4.30 -1.92
CA PHE A 38 11.06 4.59 -2.78
C PHE A 38 11.15 6.04 -3.26
N ASP A 39 10.91 6.25 -4.54
CA ASP A 39 10.68 7.61 -5.06
C ASP A 39 9.43 8.19 -4.38
N ASP A 40 9.53 9.43 -3.91
CA ASP A 40 8.44 10.06 -3.15
C ASP A 40 7.17 10.24 -4.02
N THR A 41 7.31 10.52 -5.31
CA THR A 41 6.17 10.70 -6.23
C THR A 41 5.49 9.37 -6.51
N GLU A 42 6.26 8.33 -6.82
CA GLU A 42 5.71 6.99 -7.07
C GLU A 42 5.07 6.40 -5.80
N ALA A 43 5.70 6.60 -4.64
CA ALA A 43 5.17 6.17 -3.35
C ALA A 43 3.84 6.86 -3.01
N GLU A 44 3.74 8.18 -3.21
CA GLU A 44 2.50 8.95 -3.02
C GLU A 44 1.38 8.48 -3.95
N ALA A 45 1.70 8.23 -5.22
CA ALA A 45 0.76 7.70 -6.20
C ALA A 45 0.25 6.31 -5.78
N TYR A 46 1.14 5.45 -5.30
CA TYR A 46 0.77 4.13 -4.78
C TYR A 46 -0.12 4.22 -3.54
N VAL A 47 0.22 5.07 -2.56
CA VAL A 47 -0.59 5.31 -1.35
C VAL A 47 -2.00 5.78 -1.73
N SER A 48 -2.08 6.72 -2.67
CA SER A 48 -3.35 7.24 -3.17
C SER A 48 -4.19 6.16 -3.86
N ALA A 49 -3.56 5.33 -4.69
CA ALA A 49 -4.23 4.22 -5.35
C ALA A 49 -4.70 3.14 -4.36
N ALA A 50 -3.87 2.80 -3.36
CA ALA A 50 -4.18 1.82 -2.34
C ALA A 50 -5.39 2.26 -1.50
N LYS A 51 -5.45 3.53 -1.09
CA LYS A 51 -6.59 4.11 -0.36
C LYS A 51 -7.88 4.06 -1.18
N LYS A 52 -7.82 4.35 -2.48
CA LYS A 52 -8.99 4.24 -3.38
C LYS A 52 -9.48 2.80 -3.50
N ARG A 53 -8.57 1.83 -3.65
CA ARG A 53 -8.91 0.40 -3.69
C ARG A 53 -9.57 -0.05 -2.38
N GLN A 54 -9.03 0.37 -1.24
CA GLN A 54 -9.59 0.06 0.07
C GLN A 54 -11.00 0.65 0.23
N ALA A 55 -11.19 1.91 -0.14
CA ALA A 55 -12.49 2.57 -0.08
C ALA A 55 -13.54 1.86 -0.94
N ARG A 56 -13.18 1.49 -2.17
CA ARG A 56 -14.07 0.75 -3.07
C ARG A 56 -14.43 -0.64 -2.54
N ALA A 57 -13.44 -1.40 -2.05
CA ALA A 57 -13.69 -2.71 -1.46
C ALA A 57 -14.61 -2.63 -0.23
N MET A 58 -14.50 -1.55 0.54
CA MET A 58 -15.36 -1.30 1.70
C MET A 58 -16.79 -0.91 1.28
N GLU A 59 -16.94 -0.11 0.22
CA GLU A 59 -18.24 0.22 -0.38
C GLU A 59 -18.94 -1.04 -0.90
N GLU A 60 -18.25 -1.86 -1.69
CA GLU A 60 -18.77 -3.13 -2.20
C GLU A 60 -19.20 -4.08 -1.06
N TYR A 61 -18.41 -4.15 0.02
CA TYR A 61 -18.77 -4.92 1.20
C TYR A 61 -20.05 -4.39 1.89
N MET A 62 -20.20 -3.07 2.03
CA MET A 62 -21.41 -2.48 2.60
C MET A 62 -22.64 -2.75 1.73
N GLU A 63 -22.52 -2.64 0.40
CA GLU A 63 -23.60 -2.94 -0.53
C GLU A 63 -24.05 -4.41 -0.44
N VAL A 64 -23.11 -5.35 -0.40
CA VAL A 64 -23.40 -6.78 -0.26
C VAL A 64 -24.02 -7.09 1.10
N SER A 65 -23.51 -6.49 2.18
CA SER A 65 -24.05 -6.70 3.53
C SER A 65 -25.48 -6.15 3.68
N GLN A 66 -25.80 -5.03 3.03
CA GLN A 66 -27.17 -4.51 3.03
C GLN A 66 -28.13 -5.41 2.22
N LYS A 67 -27.67 -6.02 1.13
CA LYS A 67 -28.47 -6.98 0.36
C LYS A 67 -28.74 -8.29 1.10
N GLN A 68 -27.83 -8.73 1.98
CA GLN A 68 -28.01 -9.96 2.78
C GLN A 68 -28.89 -9.78 4.03
N ARG A 69 -29.24 -8.53 4.39
CA ARG A 69 -30.08 -8.19 5.56
C ARG A 69 -31.56 -7.94 5.23
N ARG A 70 -31.96 -8.08 3.96
CA ARG A 70 -33.36 -8.04 3.50
C ARG A 70 -33.81 -9.42 3.07
#